data_AF-A0A9W6RMM9-F1
#
_entry.id   AF-A0A9W6RMM9-F1
#
_cell.length_a   1.000
_cell.length_b   1.000
_cell.length_c   1.000
_cell.angle_alpha   90.00
_cell.angle_beta   90.00
_cell.angle_gamma   90.00
#
_symmetry.space_group_name_H-M   'P 1'
#
loop_
_entity.id
_entity.type
_entity.pdbx_description
1 polymer ?
#
loop_
_entity_poly.entity_id
_entity_poly.type
_entity_poly.pdbx_seq_one_letter_code
_entity_poly.pdbx_strand_id
1 'polypeptide(L)'
;MAHTNYDDVAAALAPISGLAESVRSALGGVRGQMGSKTWDGRAADIWSQGWDARRQKIEALLQDAERLRNQILQKAAKTHGAM
;
A
#
# COMPACT_ATOMS: atom_id res chain seq x y z
N MET A 1 -11.78 10.29 30.36
CA MET A 1 -10.74 9.66 29.51
C MET A 1 -11.48 8.84 28.47
N ALA A 2 -11.34 9.15 27.19
CA ALA A 2 -11.96 8.33 26.15
C ALA A 2 -11.20 7.00 26.09
N HIS A 3 -11.85 5.90 26.49
CA HIS A 3 -11.35 4.57 26.15
C HIS A 3 -11.56 4.39 24.65
N THR A 4 -10.52 4.61 23.86
CA THR A 4 -10.54 4.25 22.45
C THR A 4 -10.74 2.73 22.39
N ASN A 5 -11.91 2.29 21.91
CA ASN A 5 -12.20 0.87 21.79
C ASN A 5 -11.38 0.28 20.63
N TYR A 6 -11.04 -1.01 20.67
CA TYR A 6 -10.44 -1.73 19.54
C TYR A 6 -11.18 -1.43 18.23
N ASP A 7 -12.52 -1.35 18.30
CA ASP A 7 -13.38 -1.04 17.15
C ASP A 7 -13.11 0.36 16.56
N ASP A 8 -12.84 1.37 17.39
CA ASP A 8 -12.51 2.73 16.93
C ASP A 8 -11.16 2.75 16.19
N VAL A 9 -10.19 2.00 16.72
CA VAL A 9 -8.86 1.84 16.09
C VAL A 9 -8.98 1.07 14.78
N ALA A 10 -9.80 0.01 14.76
CA ALA A 10 -10.05 -0.78 13.57
C ALA A 10 -10.74 0.04 12.47
N ALA A 11 -11.75 0.84 12.83
CA ALA A 11 -12.43 1.74 11.92
C ALA A 11 -11.49 2.82 11.36
N ALA A 12 -10.65 3.42 12.21
CA ALA A 12 -9.68 4.43 11.78
C ALA A 12 -8.61 3.88 10.82
N LEU A 13 -8.21 2.61 10.96
CA LEU A 13 -7.18 1.97 10.15
C LEU A 13 -7.73 1.20 8.93
N ALA A 14 -9.05 1.00 8.82
CA ALA A 14 -9.68 0.32 7.70
C ALA A 14 -9.32 0.93 6.32
N PRO A 15 -9.26 2.27 6.16
CA PRO A 15 -8.93 2.88 4.87
C PRO A 15 -7.53 2.55 4.34
N ILE A 16 -6.57 2.20 5.21
CA ILE A 16 -5.18 1.93 4.81
C ILE A 16 -5.10 0.73 3.84
N SER A 17 -5.84 -0.34 4.12
CA SER A 17 -5.85 -1.52 3.25
C SER A 17 -6.49 -1.23 1.89
N GLY A 18 -7.62 -0.52 1.87
CA GLY A 18 -8.29 -0.12 0.62
C GLY A 18 -7.45 0.84 -0.22
N LEU A 19 -6.74 1.77 0.42
CA LEU A 19 -5.81 2.67 -0.26
C LEU A 19 -4.61 1.90 -0.82
N ALA A 20 -4.04 0.96 -0.07
CA ALA A 20 -2.91 0.15 -0.53
C ALA A 20 -3.29 -0.70 -1.76
N GLU A 21 -4.48 -1.30 -1.75
CA GLU A 21 -4.99 -2.04 -2.90
C GLU A 21 -5.24 -1.14 -4.11
N SER A 22 -5.84 0.04 -3.90
CA SER A 22 -6.06 1.03 -4.96
C SER A 22 -4.75 1.48 -5.61
N VAL A 23 -3.71 1.73 -4.80
CA VAL A 23 -2.38 2.11 -5.31
C VAL A 23 -1.73 0.96 -6.06
N ARG A 24 -1.77 -0.28 -5.55
CA ARG A 24 -1.24 -1.47 -6.26
C ARG A 24 -1.91 -1.65 -7.62
N SER A 25 -3.24 -1.51 -7.67
CA SER A 25 -4.01 -1.59 -8.91
C SER A 25 -3.59 -0.52 -9.91
N ALA A 26 -3.48 0.73 -9.46
CA ALA A 26 -3.02 1.84 -10.30
C ALA A 26 -1.61 1.60 -10.84
N LEU A 27 -0.68 1.13 -10.00
CA LEU A 27 0.70 0.80 -10.40
C LEU A 27 0.77 -0.32 -11.45
N GLY A 28 -0.08 -1.35 -11.32
CA GLY A 28 -0.19 -2.42 -12.31
C GLY A 28 -0.68 -1.93 -13.68
N GLY A 29 -1.59 -0.93 -13.68
CA GLY A 29 -2.20 -0.39 -14.90
C GLY A 29 -1.27 0.47 -15.76
N VAL A 30 -0.29 1.17 -15.17
CA VAL A 30 0.57 2.13 -15.90
C VAL A 30 1.40 1.46 -16.99
N ARG A 31 1.89 0.23 -16.76
CA ARG A 31 2.70 -0.49 -17.76
C ARG A 31 1.89 -0.84 -19.01
N GLY A 32 0.60 -1.17 -18.86
CA GLY A 32 -0.30 -1.46 -19.98
C GLY A 32 -0.67 -0.22 -20.80
N GLN A 33 -0.62 0.97 -20.19
CA GLN A 33 -0.86 2.25 -20.87
C GLN A 33 0.36 2.75 -21.65
N MET A 34 1.56 2.31 -21.25
CA MET A 34 2.84 2.70 -21.82
C MET A 34 3.51 1.50 -22.48
N GLY A 35 3.06 1.18 -23.70
CA GLY A 35 3.74 0.22 -24.56
C GLY A 35 2.91 -1.03 -24.84
N SER A 36 2.35 -1.07 -26.05
CA SER A 36 2.21 -2.37 -26.72
C SER A 36 2.35 -2.32 -28.24
N LYS A 37 2.45 -1.14 -28.89
CA LYS A 37 2.54 -1.10 -30.37
C LYS A 37 3.45 -0.04 -31.00
N THR A 38 3.83 1.04 -30.31
CA THR A 38 4.47 2.20 -30.98
C THR A 38 5.63 2.84 -30.22
N TRP A 39 6.00 2.31 -29.05
CA TRP A 39 7.07 2.90 -28.24
C TRP A 39 8.05 1.83 -27.77
N ASP A 40 9.20 1.82 -28.42
CA ASP A 40 10.25 0.81 -28.35
C ASP A 40 11.65 1.45 -28.47
N GLY A 41 12.67 0.70 -28.08
CA GLY A 41 14.08 1.12 -28.07
C GLY A 41 14.57 1.67 -26.72
N ARG A 42 15.82 2.14 -26.69
CA ARG A 42 16.56 2.45 -25.45
C ARG A 42 15.84 3.41 -24.50
N ALA A 43 15.10 4.38 -25.03
CA ALA A 43 14.33 5.32 -24.21
C ALA A 43 13.18 4.65 -23.45
N ALA A 44 12.50 3.70 -24.10
CA ALA A 44 11.44 2.89 -23.48
C ALA A 44 12.03 1.95 -22.41
N ASP A 45 13.20 1.38 -22.65
CA ASP A 45 13.91 0.54 -21.66
C ASP A 45 14.29 1.32 -20.40
N ILE A 46 14.89 2.50 -20.56
CA ILE A 46 15.28 3.39 -19.45
C ILE A 46 14.04 3.80 -18.65
N TRP A 47 12.95 4.15 -19.33
CA TRP A 47 11.71 4.49 -18.66
C TRP A 47 11.13 3.29 -17.91
N SER A 48 11.08 2.11 -18.52
CA SER A 48 10.56 0.88 -17.87
C SER A 48 11.36 0.55 -16.62
N GLN A 49 12.69 0.66 -16.68
CA GLN A 49 13.54 0.45 -15.49
C GLN A 49 13.25 1.49 -14.40
N GLY A 50 13.11 2.76 -14.77
CA GLY A 50 12.76 3.82 -13.82
C GLY A 50 11.38 3.64 -13.20
N TRP A 51 10.41 3.17 -13.99
CA TRP A 51 9.07 2.81 -13.54
C TRP A 51 9.11 1.64 -12.56
N ASP A 52 9.76 0.53 -12.93
CA ASP A 52 9.87 -0.67 -12.10
C ASP A 52 10.57 -0.36 -10.76
N ALA A 53 11.62 0.47 -10.76
CA ALA A 53 12.29 0.90 -9.53
C ALA A 53 11.40 1.75 -8.62
N ARG A 54 10.57 2.65 -9.18
CA ARG A 54 9.61 3.46 -8.41
C ARG A 54 8.47 2.61 -7.87
N ARG A 55 7.94 1.71 -8.70
CA ARG A 55 6.92 0.73 -8.31
C ARG A 55 7.38 -0.05 -7.09
N GLN A 56 8.54 -0.70 -7.17
CA GLN A 56 9.12 -1.45 -6.05
C GLN A 56 9.21 -0.65 -4.74
N LYS A 57 9.62 0.63 -4.82
CA LYS A 57 9.67 1.50 -3.63
C LYS A 57 8.29 1.78 -3.05
N ILE A 58 7.28 2.00 -3.90
CA ILE A 58 5.91 2.23 -3.45
C ILE A 58 5.34 0.94 -2.86
N GLU A 59 5.55 -0.22 -3.49
CA GLU A 59 5.16 -1.52 -2.93
C GLU A 59 5.73 -1.75 -1.52
N ALA A 60 7.01 -1.41 -1.30
CA ALA A 60 7.63 -1.52 0.02
C ALA A 60 6.96 -0.61 1.06
N LEU A 61 6.66 0.64 0.69
CA LEU A 61 5.93 1.58 1.57
C LEU A 61 4.52 1.07 1.92
N LEU A 62 3.82 0.46 0.96
CA LEU A 62 2.49 -0.11 1.20
C LEU A 62 2.56 -1.32 2.14
N GLN A 63 3.55 -2.19 1.98
CA GLN A 63 3.79 -3.31 2.89
C GLN A 63 4.11 -2.82 4.30
N ASP A 64 4.91 -1.76 4.43
CA ASP A 64 5.22 -1.15 5.72
C ASP A 64 3.99 -0.54 6.39
N ALA A 65 3.13 0.14 5.63
CA ALA A 65 1.88 0.69 6.13
C ALA A 65 0.92 -0.41 6.63
N GLU A 66 0.78 -1.50 5.88
CA GLU A 66 -0.04 -2.65 6.29
C GLU A 66 0.53 -3.36 7.53
N ARG A 67 1.86 -3.49 7.61
CA ARG A 67 2.55 -4.04 8.77
C ARG A 67 2.30 -3.19 10.02
N LEU A 68 2.46 -1.87 9.92
CA LEU A 68 2.21 -0.93 11.03
C LEU A 68 0.75 -0.97 11.46
N ARG A 69 -0.21 -0.98 10.51
CA ARG A 69 -1.63 -1.18 10.80
C ARG A 69 -1.86 -2.44 11.62
N ASN A 70 -1.30 -3.58 11.19
CA ASN A 70 -1.49 -4.85 11.89
C ASN A 70 -0.87 -4.84 13.29
N GLN A 71 0.30 -4.21 13.47
CA GLN A 71 0.91 -4.03 14.79
C GLN A 71 0.04 -3.18 15.73
N ILE A 72 -0.54 -2.10 15.23
CA ILE A 72 -1.44 -1.24 16.01
C ILE A 72 -2.70 -2.01 16.42
N LEU A 73 -3.32 -2.77 15.50
CA LEU A 73 -4.49 -3.60 15.79
C LEU A 73 -4.19 -4.68 16.84
N GLN A 74 -3.05 -5.37 16.72
CA GLN A 74 -2.62 -6.35 17.72
C GLN A 74 -2.41 -5.72 19.09
N LYS A 75 -1.82 -4.52 19.14
CA LYS A 75 -1.63 -3.79 20.40
C LYS A 75 -2.97 -3.37 21.01
N ALA A 76 -3.90 -2.87 20.20
CA ALA A 76 -5.24 -2.50 20.64
C ALA A 76 -6.02 -3.71 21.18
N ALA A 77 -5.96 -4.86 20.50
CA ALA A 77 -6.61 -6.09 20.95
C ALA A 77 -6.08 -6.60 22.29
N LYS A 78 -4.75 -6.52 22.52
CA LYS A 78 -4.14 -6.90 23.79
C LYS A 78 -4.57 -6.01 24.95
N THR A 79 -4.72 -4.71 24.72
CA THR A 79 -5.17 -3.76 25.74
C THR A 79 -6.64 -4.00 26.11
N HIS A 80 -7.47 -4.40 25.15
CA HIS A 80 -8.90 -4.68 25.37
C HIS A 80 -9.17 -6.06 25.99
N GLY A 81 -8.39 -7.09 25.65
CA GLY A 81 -8.54 -8.43 26.25
C GLY A 81 -7.93 -8.61 27.65
N ALA A 82 -7.23 -7.59 28.17
CA ALA A 82 -6.62 -7.59 29.50
C ALA A 82 -7.47 -6.83 30.55
N MET A 83 -8.61 -6.26 30.14
CA MET A 83 -9.65 -5.71 31.00
C MET A 83 -10.78 -6.72 31.16
#